data_AF-A0A2D8QE80-F1
#
_entry.id   AF-A0A2D8QE80-F1
#
_cell.length_a   1.000
_cell.length_b   1.000
_cell.length_c   1.000
_cell.angle_alpha   90.00
_cell.angle_beta   90.00
_cell.angle_gamma   90.00
#
_symmetry.space_group_name_H-M   'P 1'
#
loop_
_entity.id
_entity.type
_entity.pdbx_description
1 polymer ?
#
loop_
_entity_poly.entity_id
_entity_poly.type
_entity_poly.pdbx_seq_one_letter_code
_entity_poly.pdbx_strand_id
1 'polypeptide(L)'
;AAREAQVEAATTALDGVAREVDLGRRPLIDLLDAQRDLLDASEALAGARRDVVVAAFGVLAATGGLEARALALDVPYHDPTGDYEAVKWRVFVNPITGE
;
A
#
# COMPACT_ATOMS: atom_id res chain seq x y z
N ALA A 1 -13.41 -3.00 10.15
CA ALA A 1 -14.78 -2.66 10.60
C ALA A 1 -15.76 -2.53 9.43
N ALA A 2 -15.88 -1.38 8.74
CA ALA A 2 -16.95 -1.19 7.73
C ALA A 2 -16.88 -2.17 6.54
N ARG A 3 -15.69 -2.42 5.99
CA ARG A 3 -15.50 -3.38 4.88
C ARG A 3 -15.67 -4.85 5.31
N GLU A 4 -15.36 -5.17 6.56
CA GLU A 4 -15.57 -6.52 7.11
C GLU A 4 -17.06 -6.79 7.32
N ALA A 5 -17.80 -5.82 7.88
CA ALA A 5 -19.25 -5.90 8.00
C ALA A 5 -19.95 -6.01 6.64
N GLN A 6 -19.39 -5.36 5.59
CA GLN A 6 -19.90 -5.48 4.23
C GLN A 6 -19.76 -6.92 3.69
N VAL A 7 -18.63 -7.58 3.93
CA VAL A 7 -18.40 -8.99 3.55
C VAL A 7 -19.33 -9.93 4.32
N GLU A 8 -19.50 -9.72 5.62
CA GLU A 8 -20.43 -10.53 6.44
C GLU A 8 -21.89 -10.37 5.98
N ALA A 9 -22.31 -9.15 5.69
CA ALA A 9 -23.65 -8.87 5.17
C ALA A 9 -23.87 -9.53 3.79
N ALA A 10 -22.90 -9.40 2.87
CA ALA A 10 -22.97 -10.03 1.55
C ALA A 10 -23.00 -11.57 1.64
N THR A 11 -22.24 -12.15 2.57
CA THR A 11 -22.26 -13.60 2.84
C THR A 11 -23.64 -14.05 3.30
N THR A 12 -24.24 -13.32 4.25
CA THR A 12 -25.59 -13.63 4.74
C THR A 12 -26.66 -13.49 3.65
N ALA A 13 -26.52 -12.49 2.78
CA ALA A 13 -27.41 -12.29 1.64
C ALA A 13 -27.30 -13.44 0.63
N LEU A 14 -26.08 -13.88 0.31
CA LEU A 14 -25.81 -15.03 -0.54
C LEU A 14 -26.47 -16.30 0.01
N ASP A 15 -26.33 -16.57 1.30
CA ASP A 15 -26.97 -17.73 1.96
C ASP A 15 -28.51 -17.66 1.93
N GLY A 16 -29.08 -16.45 1.92
CA GLY A 16 -30.51 -16.23 1.71
C GLY A 16 -30.94 -16.59 0.29
N VAL A 17 -30.25 -16.03 -0.70
CA VAL A 17 -30.56 -16.25 -2.13
C VAL A 17 -30.33 -17.70 -2.53
N ALA A 18 -29.26 -18.34 -2.05
CA ALA A 18 -28.97 -19.75 -2.31
C ALA A 18 -30.13 -20.66 -1.88
N ARG A 19 -30.69 -20.41 -0.68
CA ARG A 19 -31.87 -21.15 -0.21
C ARG A 19 -33.11 -20.90 -1.07
N GLU A 20 -33.31 -19.69 -1.58
CA GLU A 20 -34.44 -19.39 -2.45
C GLU A 20 -34.30 -20.00 -3.85
N VAL A 21 -33.08 -20.10 -4.37
CA VAL A 21 -32.77 -20.77 -5.64
C VAL A 21 -32.93 -22.28 -5.52
N ASP A 22 -32.48 -22.90 -4.42
CA ASP A 22 -32.70 -24.34 -4.15
C ASP A 22 -34.18 -24.70 -4.08
N LEU A 23 -35.01 -23.78 -3.55
CA LEU A 23 -36.46 -23.93 -3.50
C LEU A 23 -37.16 -23.59 -4.84
N GLY A 24 -36.41 -23.18 -5.87
CA GLY A 24 -36.95 -22.76 -7.17
C GLY A 24 -37.77 -21.47 -7.12
N ARG A 25 -37.63 -20.67 -6.06
CA ARG A 25 -38.35 -19.39 -5.87
C ARG A 25 -37.62 -18.20 -6.46
N ARG A 26 -36.33 -18.33 -6.73
CA ARG A 26 -35.52 -17.35 -7.45
C ARG A 26 -34.77 -17.97 -8.63
N PRO A 27 -34.50 -17.18 -9.68
CA PRO A 27 -33.62 -17.58 -10.78
C PRO A 27 -32.18 -17.84 -10.30
N LEU A 28 -31.46 -18.76 -10.96
CA LEU A 28 -30.02 -18.99 -10.71
C LEU A 28 -29.16 -17.74 -10.95
N ILE A 29 -29.60 -16.82 -11.83
CA ILE A 29 -28.86 -15.58 -12.06
C ILE A 29 -28.78 -14.72 -10.79
N ASP A 30 -29.81 -14.73 -9.94
CA ASP A 30 -29.80 -14.01 -8.66
C ASP A 30 -28.72 -14.57 -7.71
N LEU A 31 -28.47 -15.88 -7.75
CA LEU A 31 -27.39 -16.50 -6.98
C LEU A 31 -26.01 -16.06 -7.49
N LEU A 32 -25.83 -16.00 -8.82
CA LEU A 32 -24.58 -15.54 -9.42
C LEU A 32 -24.33 -14.06 -9.12
N ASP A 33 -25.38 -13.24 -9.12
CA ASP A 33 -25.29 -11.83 -8.74
C ASP A 33 -24.93 -11.69 -7.25
N ALA A 34 -25.53 -12.47 -6.35
CA ALA A 34 -25.17 -12.47 -4.94
C ALA A 34 -23.72 -12.96 -4.69
N GLN A 35 -23.23 -13.92 -5.48
CA GLN A 35 -21.83 -14.35 -5.43
C GLN A 35 -20.88 -13.24 -5.91
N ARG A 36 -21.28 -12.50 -6.95
CA ARG A 36 -20.53 -11.34 -7.43
C ARG A 36 -20.48 -10.23 -6.38
N ASP A 37 -21.59 -9.94 -5.72
CA ASP A 37 -21.62 -8.92 -4.66
C ASP A 37 -20.67 -9.28 -3.50
N LEU A 38 -20.62 -10.57 -3.11
CA LEU A 38 -19.66 -11.05 -2.11
C LEU A 38 -18.20 -10.92 -2.59
N LEU A 39 -17.93 -11.21 -3.86
CA LEU A 39 -16.61 -11.04 -4.45
C LEU A 39 -16.19 -9.58 -4.43
N ASP A 40 -17.05 -8.68 -4.91
CA ASP A 40 -16.79 -7.23 -4.95
C ASP A 40 -16.54 -6.67 -3.52
N ALA A 41 -17.31 -7.13 -2.53
CA ALA A 41 -17.08 -6.77 -1.12
C ALA A 41 -15.72 -7.28 -0.60
N SER A 42 -15.33 -8.50 -0.98
CA SER A 42 -14.06 -9.11 -0.58
C SER A 42 -12.86 -8.41 -1.21
N GLU A 43 -12.97 -8.03 -2.49
CA GLU A 43 -11.95 -7.23 -3.19
C GLU A 43 -11.78 -5.85 -2.52
N ALA A 44 -12.88 -5.19 -2.18
CA ALA A 44 -12.84 -3.91 -1.48
C ALA A 44 -12.16 -4.02 -0.10
N LEU A 45 -12.38 -5.13 0.62
CA LEU A 45 -11.68 -5.40 1.89
C LEU A 45 -10.18 -5.64 1.68
N ALA A 46 -9.80 -6.41 0.66
CA ALA A 46 -8.39 -6.65 0.33
C ALA A 46 -7.67 -5.36 -0.08
N GLY A 47 -8.31 -4.51 -0.89
CA GLY A 47 -7.82 -3.18 -1.25
C GLY A 47 -7.62 -2.30 -0.02
N ALA A 48 -8.61 -2.22 0.85
CA ALA A 48 -8.50 -1.43 2.09
C ALA A 48 -7.35 -1.91 2.99
N ARG A 49 -7.11 -3.23 3.09
CA ARG A 49 -5.98 -3.79 3.85
C ARG A 49 -4.64 -3.43 3.20
N ARG A 50 -4.55 -3.48 1.87
CA ARG A 50 -3.37 -3.06 1.12
C ARG A 50 -3.07 -1.57 1.36
N ASP A 51 -4.09 -0.72 1.32
CA ASP A 51 -3.92 0.73 1.49
C ASP A 51 -3.34 1.08 2.85
N VAL A 52 -3.73 0.36 3.91
CA VAL A 52 -3.13 0.50 5.25
C VAL A 52 -1.63 0.20 5.23
N VAL A 53 -1.22 -0.88 4.56
CA VAL A 53 0.19 -1.27 4.44
C VAL A 53 0.97 -0.23 3.64
N VAL A 54 0.43 0.24 2.51
CA VAL A 54 1.06 1.29 1.70
C VAL A 54 1.17 2.60 2.48
N ALA A 55 0.14 2.98 3.22
CA ALA A 55 0.17 4.15 4.08
C ALA A 55 1.23 4.02 5.19
N ALA A 56 1.34 2.85 5.81
CA ALA A 56 2.39 2.57 6.81
C ALA A 56 3.80 2.72 6.22
N PHE A 57 4.05 2.21 5.02
CA PHE A 57 5.31 2.43 4.31
C PHE A 57 5.52 3.90 3.92
N GLY A 58 4.46 4.63 3.56
CA GLY A 58 4.51 6.07 3.31
C GLY A 58 4.95 6.86 4.55
N VAL A 59 4.43 6.51 5.73
CA VAL A 59 4.86 7.11 7.01
C VAL A 59 6.32 6.74 7.30
N LEU A 60 6.72 5.47 7.09
CA LEU A 60 8.10 5.04 7.26
C LEU A 60 9.07 5.78 6.33
N ALA A 61 8.66 6.05 5.09
CA ALA A 61 9.44 6.83 4.14
C ALA A 61 9.57 8.30 4.57
N ALA A 62 8.46 8.93 4.97
CA ALA A 62 8.43 10.32 5.40
C ALA A 62 9.22 10.57 6.70
N THR A 63 9.36 9.55 7.55
CA THR A 63 10.12 9.61 8.80
C THR A 63 11.60 9.23 8.65
N GLY A 64 12.06 8.92 7.43
CA GLY A 64 13.45 8.54 7.14
C GLY A 64 13.78 7.08 7.46
N GLY A 65 12.80 6.27 7.88
CA GLY A 65 12.98 4.84 8.16
C GLY A 65 13.27 3.99 6.92
N LEU A 66 13.11 4.54 5.71
CA LEU A 66 13.52 3.94 4.44
C LEU A 66 14.83 4.51 3.88
N GLU A 67 15.53 5.39 4.61
CA GLU A 67 16.84 5.90 4.19
C GLU A 67 17.95 4.86 4.37
N ALA A 68 19.03 4.97 3.57
CA ALA A 68 20.16 4.04 3.60
C ALA A 68 20.73 3.81 5.02
N ARG A 69 20.66 4.84 5.87
CA ARG A 69 21.11 4.81 7.27
C ARG A 69 20.19 3.94 8.15
N ALA A 70 18.88 3.93 7.90
CA ALA A 70 17.92 3.09 8.61
C ALA A 70 17.89 1.65 8.08
N LEU A 71 18.17 1.44 6.78
CA LEU A 71 18.28 0.13 6.15
C LEU A 71 19.67 -0.53 6.31
N ALA A 72 20.62 0.12 6.99
CA ALA A 72 22.00 -0.33 7.16
C ALA A 72 22.67 -0.74 5.83
N LEU A 73 22.37 -0.01 4.76
CA LEU A 73 22.90 -0.29 3.42
C LEU A 73 24.36 0.19 3.33
N ASP A 74 25.24 -0.62 2.75
CA ASP A 74 26.67 -0.31 2.54
C ASP A 74 26.84 0.67 1.37
N VAL A 75 26.46 1.92 1.60
CA VAL A 75 26.52 3.02 0.62
C VAL A 75 27.08 4.24 1.35
N PRO A 76 27.93 5.07 0.73
CA PRO A 76 28.38 6.32 1.34
C PRO A 76 27.18 7.17 1.77
N TYR A 77 27.04 7.35 3.08
CA TYR A 77 25.97 8.17 3.66
C TYR A 77 26.26 9.64 3.38
N HIS A 78 25.24 10.38 2.92
CA HIS A 78 25.34 11.82 2.77
C HIS A 78 25.56 12.48 4.14
N ASP A 79 26.74 13.08 4.34
CA ASP A 79 27.05 13.93 5.49
C ASP A 79 27.07 15.39 5.00
N PRO A 80 26.05 16.20 5.31
CA PRO A 80 25.97 17.58 4.85
C PRO A 80 27.19 18.42 5.27
N THR A 81 27.84 18.08 6.39
CA THR A 81 28.99 18.82 6.91
C THR A 81 30.26 18.43 6.16
N GLY A 82 30.54 17.12 6.05
CA GLY A 82 31.68 16.59 5.32
C GLY A 82 31.64 16.85 3.82
N ASP A 83 30.46 16.73 3.19
CA ASP A 83 30.28 17.01 1.77
C ASP A 83 30.37 18.50 1.45
N TYR A 84 29.89 19.37 2.35
CA TYR A 84 30.09 20.81 2.23
C TYR A 84 31.56 21.19 2.33
N GLU A 85 32.30 20.63 3.29
CA GLU A 85 33.75 20.85 3.42
C GLU A 85 34.54 20.32 2.22
N ALA A 86 34.13 19.19 1.64
CA ALA A 86 34.76 18.59 0.47
C ALA A 86 34.54 19.41 -0.82
N VAL A 87 33.39 20.07 -0.95
CA VAL A 87 33.02 20.82 -2.16
C VAL A 87 33.30 22.32 -2.04
N LYS A 88 33.43 22.89 -0.82
CA LYS A 88 33.57 24.34 -0.61
C LYS A 88 34.72 24.98 -1.40
N TRP A 89 35.81 24.25 -1.62
CA TRP A 89 36.98 24.77 -2.33
C TRP A 89 37.01 24.43 -3.82
N ARG A 90 36.12 23.55 -4.31
CA ARG A 90 36.14 23.12 -5.72
C ARG A 90 35.79 24.24 -6.71
N VAL A 91 35.14 25.30 -6.25
CA VAL A 91 34.81 26.50 -7.06
C VAL A 91 35.92 27.55 -7.01
N PHE A 92 36.83 27.48 -6.03
CA PHE A 92 37.92 28.45 -5.86
C PHE A 92 39.28 27.95 -6.41
N VAL A 93 39.41 26.65 -6.69
CA VAL A 93 40.62 26.10 -7.32
C VAL A 93 40.48 26.21 -8.84
N ASN A 94 41.21 27.15 -9.42
CA ASN A 94 41.33 27.32 -10.87
C ASN A 94 42.25 26.20 -11.44
N PRO A 95 41.79 25.33 -12.36
CA PRO A 95 42.57 24.19 -12.86
C PRO A 95 43.83 24.56 -13.67
N ILE A 96 44.10 25.86 -13.90
CA ILE A 96 45.18 26.33 -14.77
C ILE A 96 46.42 26.77 -13.97
N THR A 97 46.32 26.96 -12.66
CA THR A 97 47.44 27.35 -11.78
C THR A 97 47.30 26.59 -10.48
N GLY A 98 48.07 25.52 -10.31
CA GLY A 98 48.02 24.65 -9.14
C GLY A 98 48.65 25.26 -7.88
N GLU A 99 48.10 26.40 -7.43
CA GLU A 99 48.25 26.94 -6.08
C GLU A 99 46.89 27.44 -5.56
#